data_AF-A0A1W9QIL0-F1
#
_entry.id   AF-A0A1W9QIL0-F1
#
_cell.length_a   1.000
_cell.length_b   1.000
_cell.length_c   1.000
_cell.angle_alpha   90.00
_cell.angle_beta   90.00
_cell.angle_gamma   90.00
#
_symmetry.space_group_name_H-M   'P 1'
#
loop_
_entity.id
_entity.type
_entity.pdbx_description
1 polymer ?
#
loop_
_entity_poly.entity_id
_entity_poly.type
_entity_poly.pdbx_seq_one_letter_code
_entity_poly.pdbx_strand_id
1 'polypeptide(L)'
;MLSRLDADFVIVEGMKSAALPRILCAENEEQLTELLNDSVFLISGKIADNLNDFQQVPVLRSQNEIEKIADLVEEKVFEVLPFPENGKCRACGLSCRQMVGEILKGNKKRTDCKTDRLEESKLKINGKEIKMAPFVQNIFHDTVLGFVKNLKGYEKGKIEITINE
;
A
#
# COMPACT_ATOMS: atom_id res chain seq x y z
N MET A 1 -1.43 12.58 6.20
CA MET A 1 -0.86 12.38 7.55
C MET A 1 0.40 11.54 7.45
N LEU A 2 0.31 10.29 6.97
CA LEU A 2 1.50 9.44 6.74
C LEU A 2 2.49 10.05 5.74
N SER A 3 2.00 10.70 4.68
CA SER A 3 2.83 11.42 3.69
C SER A 3 3.62 12.62 4.23
N ARG A 4 3.50 12.95 5.52
CA ARG A 4 4.23 14.03 6.20
C ARG A 4 5.19 13.51 7.27
N LEU A 5 5.28 12.19 7.44
CA LEU A 5 6.21 11.55 8.37
C LEU A 5 7.47 11.18 7.60
N ASP A 6 8.62 11.48 8.18
CA ASP A 6 9.93 11.05 7.69
C ASP A 6 10.45 10.00 8.67
N ALA A 7 10.17 8.73 8.37
CA ALA A 7 10.51 7.58 9.21
C ALA A 7 10.57 6.29 8.38
N ASP A 8 11.49 5.39 8.73
CA ASP A 8 11.61 4.07 8.09
C ASP A 8 10.46 3.13 8.49
N PHE A 9 10.05 3.21 9.75
CA PHE A 9 8.94 2.43 10.31
C PHE A 9 7.94 3.31 11.06
N VAL A 10 6.66 2.99 10.92
CA VAL A 10 5.57 3.61 11.68
C VAL A 10 4.76 2.50 12.34
N ILE A 11 4.78 2.45 13.67
CA ILE A 11 3.96 1.52 14.44
C ILE A 11 2.59 2.15 14.66
N VAL A 12 1.55 1.45 14.21
CA VAL A 12 0.15 1.88 14.36
C VAL A 12 -0.55 0.96 15.35
N GLU A 13 -0.85 1.48 16.54
CA GLU A 13 -1.64 0.76 17.54
C GLU A 13 -3.14 0.92 17.27
N GLY A 14 -3.87 -0.19 17.30
CA GLY A 14 -5.30 -0.21 17.03
C GLY A 14 -5.62 -0.22 15.53
N MET A 15 -6.53 0.67 15.10
CA MET A 15 -6.98 0.81 13.70
C MET A 15 -7.24 -0.53 12.97
N LYS A 16 -8.04 -1.42 13.59
CA LYS A 16 -8.32 -2.78 13.09
C LYS A 16 -8.80 -2.81 11.62
N SER A 17 -9.38 -1.71 11.13
CA SER A 17 -9.90 -1.61 9.78
C SER A 17 -8.90 -1.12 8.73
N ALA A 18 -7.71 -0.64 9.13
CA ALA A 18 -6.72 -0.08 8.22
C ALA A 18 -6.15 -1.16 7.28
N ALA A 19 -5.85 -0.75 6.05
CA ALA A 19 -5.12 -1.58 5.09
C ALA A 19 -3.62 -1.48 5.36
N LEU A 20 -3.17 -2.10 6.44
CA LEU A 20 -1.77 -2.18 6.87
C LEU A 20 -1.42 -3.63 7.23
N PRO A 21 -0.16 -4.07 7.08
CA PRO A 21 0.34 -5.28 7.74
C PRO A 21 0.13 -5.22 9.25
N ARG A 22 -0.28 -6.33 9.87
CA ARG A 22 -0.64 -6.37 11.29
C ARG A 22 -0.01 -7.55 12.02
N ILE A 23 0.48 -7.25 13.22
CA ILE A 23 0.69 -8.22 14.28
C ILE A 23 -0.61 -8.27 15.09
N LEU A 24 -1.22 -9.45 15.21
CA LEU A 24 -2.46 -9.62 15.97
C LEU A 24 -2.14 -10.01 17.41
N CYS A 25 -2.56 -9.16 18.34
CA CYS A 25 -2.61 -9.46 19.77
C CYS A 25 -4.08 -9.68 20.16
N ALA A 26 -4.35 -10.70 20.98
CA ALA A 26 -5.68 -11.01 21.47
C ALA A 26 -5.65 -11.45 22.94
N GLU A 27 -6.80 -11.44 23.59
CA GLU A 27 -6.99 -11.94 24.95
C GLU A 27 -7.25 -13.45 24.99
N ASN A 28 -7.90 -13.99 23.94
CA ASN A 28 -8.31 -15.39 23.84
C ASN A 28 -8.43 -15.82 22.36
N GLU A 29 -8.62 -17.13 22.14
CA GLU A 29 -8.75 -17.72 20.80
C GLU A 29 -10.02 -17.30 20.04
N GLU A 30 -11.10 -16.95 20.75
CA GLU A 30 -12.33 -16.45 20.13
C GLU A 30 -12.07 -15.10 19.45
N GLN A 31 -11.41 -14.18 20.15
CA GLN A 31 -11.00 -12.89 19.62
C GLN A 31 -9.94 -13.04 18.51
N LEU A 32 -9.05 -14.04 18.59
CA LEU A 32 -8.15 -14.37 17.47
C LEU A 32 -8.97 -14.72 16.23
N THR A 33 -9.94 -15.62 16.36
CA THR A 33 -10.80 -16.05 15.25
C THR A 33 -11.57 -14.89 14.64
N GLU A 34 -12.10 -13.99 15.47
CA GLU A 34 -12.86 -12.81 15.02
C GLU A 34 -11.99 -11.82 14.22
N LEU A 35 -10.77 -11.58 14.69
CA LEU A 35 -9.91 -10.51 14.16
C LEU A 35 -8.94 -10.97 13.08
N LEU A 36 -8.72 -12.28 12.95
CA LEU A 36 -7.85 -12.85 11.94
C LEU A 36 -8.36 -12.54 10.54
N ASN A 37 -7.47 -12.04 9.69
CA ASN A 37 -7.74 -11.78 8.28
C ASN A 37 -6.41 -11.70 7.52
N ASP A 38 -6.49 -11.56 6.20
CA ASP A 38 -5.30 -11.59 5.32
C ASP A 38 -4.24 -10.50 5.60
N SER A 39 -4.55 -9.45 6.37
CA SER A 39 -3.55 -8.45 6.76
C SER A 39 -2.68 -8.86 7.96
N VAL A 40 -3.03 -9.94 8.64
CA VAL A 40 -2.30 -10.45 9.81
C VAL A 40 -1.19 -11.38 9.32
N PHE A 41 0.06 -11.03 9.62
CA PHE A 41 1.23 -11.85 9.25
C PHE A 41 1.92 -12.52 10.45
N LEU A 42 1.54 -12.13 11.68
CA LEU A 42 2.08 -12.65 12.91
C LEU A 42 1.04 -12.54 14.04
N ILE A 43 1.02 -13.51 14.94
CA ILE A 43 0.32 -13.43 16.23
C ILE A 43 1.35 -13.27 17.35
N SER A 44 1.10 -12.33 18.26
CA SER A 44 1.97 -12.09 19.42
C SER A 44 1.18 -11.55 20.63
N GLY A 45 1.89 -11.10 21.66
CA GLY A 45 1.32 -10.67 22.93
C GLY A 45 1.00 -11.82 23.87
N LYS A 46 0.22 -11.57 24.93
CA LYS A 46 -0.06 -12.56 26.01
C LYS A 46 -0.64 -13.88 25.51
N ILE A 47 -1.44 -13.85 24.43
CA ILE A 47 -2.01 -15.07 23.86
C ILE A 47 -0.95 -16.03 23.31
N ALA A 48 0.19 -15.51 22.83
CA ALA A 48 1.29 -16.30 22.30
C ALA A 48 2.00 -17.13 23.38
N ASP A 49 1.87 -16.78 24.67
CA ASP A 49 2.47 -17.56 25.75
C ASP A 49 1.85 -18.97 25.83
N ASN A 50 0.56 -19.08 25.51
CA ASN A 50 -0.23 -20.31 25.59
C ASN A 50 -0.58 -20.92 24.22
N LEU A 51 0.02 -20.41 23.14
CA LEU A 51 -0.32 -20.78 21.77
C LEU A 51 0.95 -21.08 20.98
N ASN A 52 0.99 -22.19 20.25
CA ASN A 52 2.16 -22.58 19.45
C ASN A 52 1.99 -22.23 17.96
N ASP A 53 0.79 -22.41 17.42
CA ASP A 53 0.43 -22.05 16.05
C ASP A 53 -1.07 -21.74 15.97
N PHE A 54 -1.48 -20.95 14.98
CA PHE A 54 -2.91 -20.68 14.75
C PHE A 54 -3.18 -20.38 13.28
N GLN A 55 -3.98 -21.24 12.64
CA GLN A 55 -4.46 -21.07 11.25
C GLN A 55 -3.36 -20.65 10.25
N GLN A 56 -2.20 -21.32 10.30
CA GLN A 56 -1.05 -21.09 9.42
C GLN A 56 -0.33 -19.74 9.61
N VAL A 57 -0.73 -18.93 10.59
CA VAL A 57 -0.02 -17.71 10.97
C VAL A 57 1.00 -18.05 12.07
N PRO A 58 2.27 -17.61 11.93
CA PRO A 58 3.26 -17.83 12.97
C PRO A 58 2.86 -17.15 14.28
N VAL A 59 3.24 -17.75 15.39
CA VAL A 59 3.02 -17.24 16.75
C VAL A 59 4.39 -17.05 17.39
N LEU A 60 4.73 -15.83 17.78
CA LEU A 60 6.01 -15.50 18.43
C LEU A 60 5.76 -14.78 19.76
N ARG A 61 6.51 -15.17 20.78
CA ARG A 61 6.41 -14.61 22.13
C ARG A 61 7.26 -13.35 22.25
N SER A 62 6.63 -12.21 22.54
CA SER A 62 7.33 -10.92 22.56
C SER A 62 8.39 -10.79 23.66
N GLN A 63 8.31 -11.58 24.73
CA GLN A 63 9.25 -11.50 25.86
C GLN A 63 10.63 -12.10 25.54
N ASN A 64 10.70 -13.10 24.66
CA ASN A 64 11.91 -13.88 24.39
C ASN A 64 12.23 -14.05 22.91
N GLU A 65 11.35 -13.63 22.00
CA GLU A 65 11.54 -13.75 20.55
C GLU A 65 11.50 -12.39 19.84
N ILE A 66 11.78 -11.30 20.56
CA ILE A 66 11.67 -9.93 20.02
C ILE A 66 12.54 -9.70 18.79
N GLU A 67 13.74 -10.29 18.74
CA GLU A 67 14.64 -10.21 17.59
C GLU A 67 14.00 -10.85 16.36
N LYS A 68 13.43 -12.06 16.49
CA LYS A 68 12.72 -12.74 15.40
C LYS A 68 11.49 -11.96 14.94
N ILE A 69 10.79 -11.30 15.87
CA ILE A 69 9.66 -10.45 15.53
C ILE A 69 10.12 -9.26 14.69
N ALA A 70 11.23 -8.61 15.08
CA ALA A 70 11.81 -7.51 14.33
C ALA A 70 12.24 -7.97 12.92
N ASP A 71 12.97 -9.09 12.81
CA ASP A 71 13.36 -9.67 11.52
C ASP A 71 12.15 -9.94 10.62
N LEU A 72 11.07 -10.50 11.18
CA LEU A 72 9.85 -10.78 10.43
C LEU A 72 9.12 -9.49 10.02
N VAL A 73 9.15 -8.44 10.84
CA VAL A 73 8.62 -7.12 10.50
C VAL A 73 9.40 -6.54 9.31
N GLU A 74 10.73 -6.59 9.34
CA GLU A 74 11.58 -6.14 8.23
C GLU A 74 11.33 -6.94 6.95
N GLU A 75 11.10 -8.25 7.05
CA GLU A 75 10.81 -9.12 5.91
C GLU A 75 9.43 -8.88 5.30
N LYS A 76 8.39 -8.74 6.13
CA LYS A 76 6.99 -8.76 5.68
C LYS A 76 6.42 -7.38 5.39
N VAL A 77 6.88 -6.35 6.11
CA VAL A 77 6.36 -5.00 5.93
C VAL A 77 6.94 -4.37 4.68
N PHE A 78 6.17 -3.49 4.06
CA PHE A 78 6.50 -2.83 2.81
C PHE A 78 6.05 -1.38 2.89
N GLU A 79 6.56 -0.55 1.97
CA GLU A 79 6.17 0.86 1.89
C GLU A 79 4.64 1.01 1.83
N VAL A 80 4.10 1.88 2.67
CA VAL A 80 2.65 1.99 2.84
C VAL A 80 1.91 2.29 1.53
N LEU A 81 0.69 1.76 1.37
CA LEU A 81 -0.16 2.06 0.23
C LEU A 81 -0.60 3.54 0.24
N PRO A 82 -0.94 4.17 -0.90
CA PRO A 82 -1.22 5.61 -1.00
C PRO A 82 -2.49 6.11 -0.29
N PHE A 83 -3.27 5.24 0.36
CA PHE A 83 -4.53 5.54 1.04
C PHE A 83 -5.41 6.61 0.34
N PRO A 84 -6.16 6.23 -0.72
CA PRO A 84 -7.01 7.18 -1.43
C PRO A 84 -8.00 7.86 -0.48
N GLU A 85 -8.25 9.16 -0.67
CA GLU A 85 -9.10 9.97 0.24
C GLU A 85 -10.51 9.39 0.44
N ASN A 86 -11.05 8.67 -0.55
CA ASN A 86 -12.38 8.06 -0.49
C ASN A 86 -12.38 6.59 -0.04
N GLY A 87 -11.21 6.00 0.26
CA GLY A 87 -11.06 4.62 0.73
C GLY A 87 -11.52 3.53 -0.27
N LYS A 88 -11.85 3.90 -1.51
CA LYS A 88 -12.54 3.03 -2.49
C LYS A 88 -11.72 2.74 -3.75
N CYS A 89 -10.41 2.95 -3.73
CA CYS A 89 -9.57 2.63 -4.89
C CYS A 89 -9.64 1.14 -5.24
N ARG A 90 -9.74 0.85 -6.55
CA ARG A 90 -9.65 -0.48 -7.15
C ARG A 90 -8.83 -0.51 -8.44
N ALA A 91 -7.91 0.45 -8.64
CA ALA A 91 -7.18 0.60 -9.89
C ALA A 91 -6.33 -0.64 -10.26
N CYS A 92 -5.83 -1.37 -9.26
CA CYS A 92 -5.13 -2.65 -9.45
C CYS A 92 -6.06 -3.89 -9.46
N GLY A 93 -7.38 -3.70 -9.43
CA GLY A 93 -8.39 -4.77 -9.37
C GLY A 93 -8.80 -5.20 -7.94
N LEU A 94 -8.02 -4.83 -6.92
CA LEU A 94 -8.22 -5.19 -5.53
C LEU A 94 -8.66 -3.99 -4.67
N SER A 95 -9.33 -4.25 -3.56
CA SER A 95 -9.39 -3.25 -2.47
C SER A 95 -8.01 -3.11 -1.82
N CYS A 96 -7.74 -1.97 -1.16
CA CYS A 96 -6.45 -1.76 -0.49
C CYS A 96 -6.17 -2.84 0.56
N ARG A 97 -7.20 -3.31 1.31
CA ARG A 97 -7.03 -4.42 2.26
C ARG A 97 -6.64 -5.73 1.57
N GLN A 98 -7.31 -6.07 0.46
CA GLN A 98 -6.96 -7.26 -0.34
C GLN A 98 -5.53 -7.14 -0.89
N MET A 99 -5.14 -5.95 -1.36
CA MET A 99 -3.79 -5.71 -1.85
C MET A 99 -2.73 -5.99 -0.78
N VAL A 100 -2.93 -5.52 0.46
CA VAL A 100 -2.04 -5.83 1.58
C VAL A 100 -1.92 -7.34 1.79
N GLY A 101 -3.05 -8.05 1.82
CA GLY A 101 -3.05 -9.50 2.01
C GLY A 101 -2.31 -10.26 0.91
N GLU A 102 -2.52 -9.89 -0.35
CA GLU A 102 -1.80 -10.50 -1.48
C GLU A 102 -0.29 -10.19 -1.46
N ILE A 103 0.12 -9.03 -0.95
CA ILE A 103 1.54 -8.72 -0.77
C ILE A 103 2.15 -9.58 0.34
N LEU A 104 1.48 -9.70 1.48
CA LEU A 104 1.96 -10.52 2.61
C LEU A 104 2.07 -12.01 2.26
N LYS A 105 1.17 -12.51 1.41
CA LYS A 105 1.22 -13.87 0.85
C LYS A 105 2.30 -14.06 -0.21
N GLY A 106 2.94 -12.98 -0.68
CA GLY A 106 3.94 -13.02 -1.76
C GLY A 106 3.37 -13.12 -3.17
N ASN A 107 2.05 -13.06 -3.34
CA ASN A 107 1.37 -13.14 -4.64
C ASN A 107 1.44 -11.83 -5.43
N LYS A 108 1.68 -10.71 -4.74
CA LYS A 108 1.82 -9.37 -5.32
C LYS A 108 2.99 -8.62 -4.70
N LYS A 109 3.48 -7.62 -5.42
CA LYS A 109 4.47 -6.67 -4.93
C LYS A 109 3.81 -5.32 -4.67
N ARG A 110 4.44 -4.50 -3.81
CA ARG A 110 4.01 -3.13 -3.56
C ARG A 110 3.87 -2.31 -4.87
N THR A 111 4.74 -2.56 -5.83
CA THR A 111 4.77 -1.94 -7.18
C THR A 111 3.59 -2.32 -8.08
N ASP A 112 2.80 -3.34 -7.72
CA ASP A 112 1.59 -3.71 -8.46
C ASP A 112 0.40 -2.78 -8.14
N CYS A 113 0.53 -1.93 -7.12
CA CYS A 113 -0.40 -0.84 -6.86
C CYS A 113 -0.26 0.21 -7.98
N LYS A 114 -1.33 0.44 -8.74
CA LYS A 114 -1.30 1.42 -9.85
C LYS A 114 -1.42 2.86 -9.37
N THR A 115 -1.70 3.10 -8.09
CA THR A 115 -1.94 4.45 -7.56
C THR A 115 -0.66 5.22 -7.26
N ASP A 116 0.49 4.54 -7.13
CA ASP A 116 1.81 5.22 -7.07
C ASP A 116 2.19 5.87 -8.38
N ARG A 117 1.55 5.46 -9.48
CA ARG A 117 1.78 6.01 -10.82
C ARG A 117 1.08 7.36 -10.99
N LEU A 118 1.16 8.22 -9.98
CA LEU A 118 1.00 9.65 -10.19
C LEU A 118 2.28 10.13 -10.85
N GLU A 119 2.48 9.79 -12.13
CA GLU A 119 3.43 10.51 -12.95
C GLU A 119 2.89 11.95 -13.04
N GLU A 120 3.64 12.92 -12.48
CA GLU A 120 3.21 14.30 -12.34
C GLU A 120 2.82 14.90 -13.70
N SER A 121 1.53 14.83 -14.03
CA SER A 121 0.97 15.47 -15.21
C SER A 121 0.37 16.81 -14.79
N LYS A 122 0.99 17.91 -15.23
CA LYS A 122 0.53 19.27 -14.96
C LYS A 122 -0.16 19.83 -16.20
N LEU A 123 -1.44 20.15 -16.08
CA LEU A 123 -2.20 20.85 -17.10
C LEU A 123 -2.38 22.31 -16.68
N LYS A 124 -2.05 23.26 -17.56
CA LYS A 124 -2.23 24.69 -17.32
C LYS A 124 -3.12 25.30 -18.41
N ILE A 125 -4.08 26.15 -18.01
CA ILE A 125 -4.88 26.99 -18.90
C ILE A 125 -4.61 28.43 -18.53
N ASN A 126 -4.14 29.25 -19.48
CA ASN A 126 -3.70 30.64 -19.23
C ASN A 126 -2.69 30.74 -18.06
N GLY A 127 -1.74 29.81 -18.00
CA GLY A 127 -0.73 29.73 -16.93
C GLY A 127 -1.25 29.20 -15.58
N LYS A 128 -2.57 29.05 -15.41
CA LYS A 128 -3.18 28.53 -14.19
C LYS A 128 -3.25 27.01 -14.23
N GLU A 129 -2.67 26.36 -13.22
CA GLU A 129 -2.72 24.90 -13.07
C GLU A 129 -4.13 24.41 -12.76
N ILE A 130 -4.57 23.38 -13.49
CA ILE A 130 -5.85 22.71 -13.32
C ILE A 130 -5.64 21.44 -12.51
N LYS A 131 -6.21 21.38 -11.30
CA LYS A 131 -6.18 20.18 -10.48
C LYS A 131 -7.00 19.07 -11.15
N MET A 132 -6.34 17.96 -11.45
CA MET A 132 -6.97 16.77 -12.00
C MET A 132 -7.07 15.70 -10.91
N ALA A 133 -8.19 14.98 -10.86
CA ALA A 133 -8.30 13.80 -10.02
C ALA A 133 -7.34 12.70 -10.51
N PRO A 134 -6.86 11.77 -9.64
CA PRO A 134 -5.90 10.73 -10.01
C PRO A 134 -6.28 9.92 -11.25
N PHE A 135 -7.56 9.56 -11.38
CA PHE A 135 -8.07 8.85 -12.56
C PHE A 135 -7.90 9.65 -13.86
N VAL A 136 -8.17 10.96 -13.81
CA VAL A 136 -8.03 11.87 -14.97
C VAL A 136 -6.56 12.07 -15.32
N GLN A 137 -5.68 12.20 -14.31
CA GLN A 137 -4.24 12.27 -14.53
C GLN A 137 -3.72 11.04 -15.26
N ASN A 138 -4.13 9.84 -14.84
CA ASN A 138 -3.71 8.58 -15.50
C ASN A 138 -4.17 8.54 -16.97
N ILE A 139 -5.45 8.85 -17.24
CA ILE A 139 -5.95 8.86 -18.62
C ILE A 139 -5.20 9.88 -19.47
N PHE A 140 -5.01 11.09 -18.95
CA PHE A 140 -4.31 12.15 -19.65
C PHE A 140 -2.87 11.73 -19.97
N HIS A 141 -2.15 11.23 -18.96
CA HIS A 141 -0.79 10.74 -19.09
C HIS A 141 -0.68 9.63 -20.14
N ASP A 142 -1.50 8.57 -20.03
CA ASP A 142 -1.46 7.43 -20.93
C ASP A 142 -1.83 7.82 -22.37
N THR A 143 -2.77 8.77 -22.53
CA THR A 143 -3.16 9.30 -23.85
C THR A 143 -2.03 10.08 -24.49
N VAL A 144 -1.43 11.02 -23.74
CA VAL A 144 -0.29 11.82 -24.19
C VAL A 144 0.88 10.92 -24.54
N LEU A 145 1.24 9.98 -23.65
CA LEU A 145 2.35 9.07 -23.84
C LEU A 145 2.12 8.12 -25.03
N GLY A 146 0.90 7.60 -25.16
CA GLY A 146 0.49 6.77 -26.30
C GLY A 146 0.58 7.52 -27.62
N PHE A 147 0.20 8.80 -27.65
CA PHE A 147 0.35 9.65 -28.82
C PHE A 147 1.84 9.88 -29.18
N VAL A 148 2.66 10.37 -28.23
CA VAL A 148 4.04 10.78 -28.54
C VAL A 148 4.99 9.63 -28.84
N LYS A 149 4.77 8.43 -28.26
CA LYS A 149 5.61 7.24 -28.51
C LYS A 149 5.62 6.79 -29.97
N ASN A 150 4.60 7.15 -30.72
CA ASN A 150 4.47 6.80 -32.13
C ASN A 150 5.09 7.86 -33.07
N LEU A 151 5.61 8.97 -32.53
CA LEU A 151 6.20 10.03 -33.34
C LEU A 151 7.65 9.70 -33.71
N LYS A 152 8.03 10.01 -34.96
CA LYS A 152 9.41 9.90 -35.42
C LYS A 152 10.30 10.85 -34.62
N GLY A 153 11.36 10.33 -34.02
CA GLY A 153 12.27 11.12 -33.16
C GLY A 153 11.85 11.18 -31.69
N TYR A 154 10.89 10.36 -31.25
CA TYR A 154 10.60 10.22 -29.83
C TYR A 154 11.82 9.72 -29.05
N GLU A 155 12.12 10.41 -27.96
CA GLU A 155 13.08 10.00 -26.93
C GLU A 155 12.43 10.11 -25.56
N LYS A 156 12.90 9.30 -24.60
CA LYS A 156 12.43 9.39 -23.22
C LYS A 156 12.89 10.72 -22.62
N GLY A 157 11.96 11.51 -22.09
CA GLY A 157 12.27 12.79 -21.47
C GLY A 157 11.01 13.55 -21.07
N LYS A 158 11.18 14.83 -20.69
CA LYS A 158 10.09 15.74 -20.40
C LYS A 158 9.31 16.04 -21.68
N ILE A 159 8.00 15.79 -21.66
CA ILE A 159 7.09 16.10 -22.76
C ILE A 159 6.41 17.45 -22.48
N GLU A 160 6.41 18.36 -23.44
CA GLU A 160 5.72 19.64 -23.38
C GLU A 160 4.79 19.76 -24.60
N ILE A 161 3.51 20.06 -24.37
CA ILE A 161 2.48 20.19 -25.40
C ILE A 161 1.89 21.59 -25.31
N THR A 162 1.84 22.29 -26.44
CA THR A 162 1.21 23.62 -26.56
C THR A 162 0.08 23.53 -27.56
N ILE A 163 -1.10 24.00 -27.15
CA ILE A 163 -2.31 24.10 -28.00
C ILE A 163 -2.79 25.55 -27.90
N ASN A 164 -3.03 26.18 -29.04
CA ASN A 164 -3.62 27.52 -29.11
C ASN A 164 -5.07 27.36 -29.55
N GLU A 165 -6.01 27.76 -28.68
CA GLU A 165 -7.47 27.78 -28.92
C GLU A 165 -7.96 29.23 -29.01
#